data_AF-X0XCW7-F1
#
_entry.id   AF-X0XCW7-F1
#
_cell.length_a   1.000
_cell.length_b   1.000
_cell.length_c   1.000
_cell.angle_alpha   90.00
_cell.angle_beta   90.00
_cell.angle_gamma   90.00
#
_symmetry.space_group_name_H-M   'P 1'
#
loop_
_entity.id
_entity.type
_entity.pdbx_description
1 polymer ?
#
loop_
_entity_poly.entity_id
_entity_poly.type
_entity_poly.pdbx_seq_one_letter_code
_entity_poly.pdbx_strand_id
1 'polypeptide(L)'
;IEGPRFGTKAESQLFRQWNGDVVNMSTVPECVLAREAGLCYAVVCMSTDYDCWREGEAVDIQMILKTFKKNAEKVKKLLIQTIPKIKHEKCECMESYKTAIIGGE
;
A
#
# COMPACT_ATOMS: atom_id res chain seq x y z
N ILE A 1 5.75 3.59 -6.64
CA ILE A 1 6.84 4.15 -7.46
C ILE A 1 8.18 3.81 -6.83
N GLU A 2 9.28 3.90 -7.57
CA GLU A 2 10.62 3.54 -7.07
C GLU A 2 11.11 4.46 -5.92
N GLY A 3 10.85 5.78 -6.03
CA GLY A 3 11.45 6.75 -5.10
C GLY A 3 12.95 6.94 -5.35
N PRO A 4 13.72 7.57 -4.42
CA PRO A 4 13.29 8.19 -3.16
C PRO A 4 12.69 9.59 -3.33
N ARG A 5 12.73 10.14 -4.55
CA ARG A 5 12.10 11.44 -4.86
C ARG A 5 10.58 11.30 -4.92
N PHE A 6 9.88 12.39 -4.62
CA PHE A 6 8.46 12.50 -4.95
C PHE A 6 8.25 12.51 -6.47
N GLY A 7 7.02 12.15 -6.88
CA GLY A 7 6.60 12.22 -8.27
C GLY A 7 6.54 13.66 -8.76
N THR A 8 6.76 13.85 -10.06
CA THR A 8 6.45 15.10 -10.74
C THR A 8 4.94 15.23 -10.92
N LYS A 9 4.45 16.45 -11.18
CA LYS A 9 3.02 16.68 -11.49
C LYS A 9 2.57 15.86 -12.71
N ALA A 10 3.43 15.71 -13.71
CA ALA A 10 3.14 14.90 -14.90
C ALA A 10 3.01 13.41 -14.56
N GLU A 11 3.90 12.87 -13.72
CA GLU A 11 3.79 11.49 -13.23
C GLU A 11 2.51 11.28 -12.41
N SER A 12 2.17 12.23 -11.53
CA SER A 12 0.94 12.15 -10.73
C SER A 12 -0.31 12.16 -11.61
N GLN A 13 -0.35 13.02 -12.65
CA GLN A 13 -1.44 13.03 -13.63
C GLN A 13 -1.52 11.72 -14.44
N LEU A 14 -0.38 11.14 -14.82
CA LEU A 14 -0.34 9.84 -15.50
C LEU A 14 -0.93 8.74 -14.62
N PHE A 15 -0.55 8.65 -13.34
CA PHE A 15 -1.10 7.64 -12.44
C PHE A 15 -2.61 7.80 -12.23
N ARG A 16 -3.11 9.03 -12.18
CA ARG A 16 -4.55 9.29 -12.14
C ARG A 16 -5.27 8.87 -13.42
N GLN A 17 -4.66 9.05 -14.59
CA GLN A 17 -5.19 8.55 -15.87
C GLN A 17 -5.22 7.02 -15.92
N TRP A 18 -4.33 6.35 -15.18
CA TRP A 18 -4.33 4.89 -14.99
C TRP A 18 -5.29 4.43 -13.88
N ASN A 19 -6.16 5.30 -13.38
CA ASN A 19 -7.07 5.05 -12.26
C ASN A 19 -6.35 4.66 -10.96
N GLY A 20 -5.14 5.17 -10.73
CA GLY A 20 -4.45 5.05 -9.46
C GLY A 20 -5.02 6.02 -8.42
N ASP A 21 -5.48 5.49 -7.28
CA ASP A 21 -6.07 6.29 -6.19
C ASP A 21 -5.05 6.74 -5.14
N VAL A 22 -4.07 5.89 -4.84
CA VAL A 22 -3.06 6.09 -3.79
C VAL A 22 -1.69 5.69 -4.30
N VAL A 23 -0.67 6.49 -3.96
CA VAL A 23 0.72 6.22 -4.32
C VAL A 23 1.57 5.95 -3.08
N ASN A 24 2.46 4.97 -3.16
CA ASN A 24 3.50 4.71 -2.17
C ASN A 24 4.75 4.13 -2.83
N MET A 25 5.74 3.74 -2.02
CA MET A 25 7.03 3.20 -2.48
C MET A 25 7.34 1.79 -1.95
N SER A 26 6.42 1.16 -1.20
CA SER A 26 6.73 -0.05 -0.43
C SER A 26 5.85 -1.26 -0.73
N THR A 27 4.65 -1.08 -1.31
CA THR A 27 3.73 -2.22 -1.52
C THR A 27 4.26 -3.22 -2.52
N VAL A 28 5.01 -2.79 -3.53
CA VAL A 28 5.72 -3.65 -4.46
C VAL A 28 7.22 -3.56 -4.13
N PRO A 29 7.94 -4.68 -3.96
CA PRO A 29 7.54 -6.07 -4.24
C PRO A 29 6.88 -6.83 -3.06
N GLU A 30 6.63 -6.18 -1.92
CA GLU A 30 6.14 -6.86 -0.70
C GLU A 30 4.89 -7.72 -0.92
N CYS A 31 3.89 -7.21 -1.64
CA CYS A 31 2.65 -7.93 -1.92
C CYS A 31 2.87 -9.16 -2.83
N VAL A 32 3.85 -9.09 -3.74
CA VAL A 32 4.20 -10.17 -4.66
C VAL A 32 4.89 -11.29 -3.88
N LEU A 33 5.88 -10.94 -3.05
CA LEU A 33 6.59 -11.91 -2.21
C LEU A 33 5.67 -12.57 -1.19
N ALA A 34 4.73 -11.82 -0.59
CA ALA A 34 3.74 -12.39 0.32
C ALA A 34 2.83 -13.41 -0.38
N ARG A 35 2.47 -13.15 -1.65
CA ARG A 35 1.69 -14.09 -2.46
C ARG A 35 2.47 -15.35 -2.79
N GLU A 36 3.74 -15.23 -3.18
CA GLU A 36 4.63 -16.37 -3.46
C GLU A 36 4.87 -17.22 -2.20
N ALA A 37 4.87 -16.59 -1.02
CA ALA A 37 4.97 -17.28 0.28
C ALA A 37 3.64 -17.91 0.76
N GLY A 38 2.55 -17.82 0.00
CA GLY A 38 1.25 -18.36 0.39
C GLY A 38 0.57 -17.60 1.55
N LEU A 39 0.88 -16.31 1.73
CA LEU A 39 0.31 -15.49 2.80
C LEU A 39 -0.93 -14.71 2.33
N CYS A 40 -1.93 -14.60 3.21
CA CYS A 40 -3.04 -13.67 3.01
C CYS A 40 -2.56 -12.25 3.32
N TYR A 41 -2.34 -11.45 2.28
CA TYR A 41 -1.79 -10.10 2.37
C TYR A 41 -2.87 -9.04 2.13
N ALA A 42 -2.89 -8.01 2.98
CA ALA A 42 -3.73 -6.83 2.83
C ALA A 42 -2.98 -5.59 3.31
N VAL A 43 -3.25 -4.44 2.71
CA VAL A 43 -2.58 -3.17 3.02
C VAL A 43 -3.55 -2.20 3.67
N VAL A 44 -3.11 -1.55 4.75
CA VAL A 44 -3.80 -0.38 5.31
C VAL A 44 -3.04 0.88 4.88
N CYS A 45 -3.52 1.52 3.82
CA CYS A 45 -2.93 2.76 3.32
C CYS A 45 -3.43 3.98 4.12
N MET A 46 -2.50 4.79 4.62
CA MET A 46 -2.79 6.08 5.23
C MET A 46 -2.43 7.20 4.26
N SER A 47 -3.41 7.98 3.80
CA SER A 47 -3.12 9.21 3.06
C SER A 47 -2.47 10.23 4.00
N THR A 48 -1.25 10.64 3.67
CA THR A 48 -0.46 11.65 4.41
C THR A 48 -0.51 13.03 3.75
N ASP A 49 -0.72 13.04 2.44
CA ASP A 49 -0.70 14.19 1.56
C ASP A 49 -1.46 13.84 0.26
N TYR A 50 -1.59 14.83 -0.62
CA TYR A 50 -2.25 14.70 -1.91
C TYR A 50 -1.27 14.58 -3.08
N ASP A 51 -0.02 14.17 -2.85
CA ASP A 51 1.03 14.14 -3.89
C ASP A 51 1.15 15.50 -4.63
N CYS A 52 1.83 15.53 -5.77
CA CYS A 52 2.10 16.76 -6.52
C CYS A 52 1.00 17.16 -7.54
N TRP A 53 -0.16 16.48 -7.58
CA TRP A 53 -1.21 16.81 -8.58
C TRP A 53 -2.01 18.05 -8.23
N ARG A 54 -2.16 18.37 -6.94
CA ARG A 54 -3.00 19.47 -6.47
C ARG A 54 -2.22 20.78 -6.49
N GLU A 55 -2.74 21.77 -7.20
CA GLU A 55 -2.11 23.09 -7.27
C GLU A 55 -2.19 23.81 -5.91
N GLY A 56 -1.07 24.42 -5.49
CA GLY A 56 -0.97 25.19 -4.25
C GLY A 56 -0.59 24.39 -3.00
N GLU A 57 -0.55 23.05 -3.05
CA GLU A 57 -0.08 22.18 -1.96
C GLU A 57 1.20 21.46 -2.41
N ALA A 58 2.36 22.04 -2.09
CA ALA A 58 3.64 21.36 -2.30
C ALA A 58 3.86 20.30 -1.22
N VAL A 59 4.35 19.13 -1.62
CA VAL A 59 4.66 18.03 -0.70
C VAL A 59 5.85 18.42 0.19
N ASP A 60 5.59 18.64 1.47
CA ASP A 60 6.60 18.90 2.50
C ASP A 60 6.74 17.70 3.45
N ILE A 61 7.97 17.24 3.63
CA ILE A 61 8.33 16.13 4.52
C ILE A 61 7.86 16.40 5.96
N GLN A 62 7.94 17.64 6.44
CA GLN A 62 7.51 17.97 7.81
C GLN A 62 6.00 17.81 7.97
N MET A 63 5.23 18.23 6.96
CA MET A 63 3.77 18.03 6.92
C MET A 63 3.42 16.55 6.88
N ILE A 64 4.10 15.77 6.04
CA ILE A 64 3.91 14.31 5.96
C ILE A 64 4.13 13.66 7.33
N LEU A 65 5.27 13.94 7.98
CA LEU A 65 5.61 13.35 9.28
C LEU A 65 4.59 13.73 10.37
N LYS A 66 4.06 14.95 10.34
CA LYS A 66 3.01 15.41 11.26
C LYS A 66 1.70 14.65 11.03
N THR A 67 1.26 14.53 9.79
CA THR A 67 0.04 13.79 9.43
C THR A 67 0.20 12.30 9.73
N PHE A 68 1.37 11.74 9.45
CA PHE A 68 1.71 10.35 9.74
C PHE A 68 1.59 10.05 11.23
N LYS A 69 2.21 10.86 12.11
CA LYS A 69 2.09 10.70 13.57
C LYS A 69 0.62 10.76 14.04
N LYS A 70 -0.18 11.66 13.48
CA LYS A 70 -1.62 11.77 13.80
C LYS A 70 -2.40 10.53 13.35
N ASN A 71 -2.06 9.96 12.20
CA ASN A 71 -2.74 8.80 11.64
C ASN A 71 -2.26 7.47 12.24
N ALA A 72 -1.03 7.40 12.75
CA ALA A 72 -0.46 6.20 13.36
C ALA A 72 -1.32 5.67 14.52
N GLU A 73 -1.82 6.55 15.39
CA GLU A 73 -2.71 6.14 16.49
C GLU A 73 -4.06 5.58 16.00
N LYS A 74 -4.57 6.07 14.88
CA LYS A 74 -5.80 5.54 14.28
C LYS A 74 -5.57 4.14 13.73
N VAL A 75 -4.47 3.92 13.02
CA VAL A 75 -4.12 2.61 12.46
C VAL A 75 -3.82 1.62 13.57
N LYS A 76 -3.12 2.03 14.64
CA LYS A 76 -2.91 1.19 15.82
C LYS A 76 -4.23 0.70 16.41
N LYS A 77 -5.20 1.61 16.60
CA LYS A 77 -6.54 1.25 17.09
C LYS A 77 -7.26 0.31 16.13
N LEU A 78 -7.19 0.57 14.82
CA LEU A 78 -7.76 -0.29 13.79
C LEU A 78 -7.18 -1.71 13.88
N LEU A 79 -5.85 -1.85 13.94
CA LEU A 79 -5.18 -3.14 14.02
C LEU A 79 -5.59 -3.92 15.27
N ILE A 80 -5.60 -3.28 16.44
CA ILE A 80 -6.03 -3.90 17.71
C ILE A 80 -7.48 -4.40 17.63
N GLN A 81 -8.36 -3.69 16.95
CA GLN A 81 -9.77 -4.07 16.79
C GLN A 81 -10.01 -5.12 15.70
N THR A 82 -9.19 -5.12 14.65
CA THR A 82 -9.36 -5.97 13.48
C THR A 82 -8.71 -7.33 13.68
N ILE A 83 -7.49 -7.40 14.24
CA ILE A 83 -6.74 -8.66 14.40
C ILE A 83 -7.57 -9.75 15.10
N PRO A 84 -8.27 -9.50 16.23
CA PRO A 84 -9.09 -10.53 16.88
C PRO A 84 -10.31 -10.99 16.07
N LYS A 85 -10.72 -10.23 15.04
CA LYS A 85 -11.86 -10.54 14.18
C LYS A 85 -11.46 -11.28 12.90
N ILE A 86 -10.16 -11.34 12.59
CA ILE A 86 -9.66 -12.06 11.42
C ILE A 86 -9.85 -13.55 11.68
N LYS A 87 -10.69 -14.19 10.86
CA LYS A 87 -10.82 -15.65 10.83
C LYS A 87 -9.82 -16.20 9.82
N HIS A 88 -9.13 -17.27 10.19
CA HIS A 88 -8.26 -18.01 9.27
C HIS A 88 -9.07 -18.94 8.37
N GLU A 89 -9.96 -18.36 7.57
CA GLU A 89 -10.73 -19.10 6.58
C GLU A 89 -9.84 -19.48 5.39
N LYS A 90 -10.24 -20.55 4.68
CA LYS A 90 -9.53 -20.97 3.46
C LYS A 90 -9.55 -19.81 2.46
N CYS A 91 -8.38 -19.31 2.13
CA CYS A 91 -8.21 -18.26 1.15
C CYS A 91 -7.40 -18.82 -0.02
N GLU A 92 -7.84 -18.54 -1.25
CA GLU A 92 -7.15 -18.95 -2.48
C GLU A 92 -5.69 -18.47 -2.52
N CYS A 93 -5.38 -17.37 -1.83
CA CYS A 93 -4.03 -16.83 -1.73
C CYS A 93 -3.01 -17.81 -1.16
N MET A 94 -3.44 -18.71 -0.27
CA MET A 94 -2.55 -19.69 0.38
C MET A 94 -2.12 -20.81 -0.56
N GLU A 95 -2.85 -21.03 -1.65
CA GLU A 95 -2.65 -22.17 -2.55
C GLU A 95 -2.29 -21.72 -3.97
N SER A 96 -2.60 -20.47 -4.34
CA SER A 96 -2.43 -19.93 -5.70
C SER A 96 -1.01 -20.02 -6.26
N TYR A 97 0.02 -20.06 -5.40
CA TYR A 97 1.41 -20.17 -5.84
C TYR A 97 1.73 -21.57 -6.41
N LYS A 98 1.02 -22.63 -5.99
CA LYS A 98 1.31 -24.01 -6.40
C LYS A 98 1.14 -24.21 -7.90
N THR A 99 0.07 -23.64 -8.46
CA THR A 99 -0.21 -23.70 -9.90
C THR A 99 0.55 -22.67 -10.74
N ALA A 100 1.22 -21.70 -10.08
CA ALA A 100 1.94 -20.62 -10.75
C ALA A 100 3.41 -20.98 -11.05
N ILE A 101 3.89 -22.12 -10.53
CA ILE A 101 5.26 -22.59 -10.73
C ILE A 101 5.29 -23.59 -11.89
N ILE A 102 6.17 -23.36 -12.86
CA ILE A 102 6.40 -24.31 -13.95
C ILE A 102 6.92 -25.63 -13.34
N GLY A 103 6.13 -26.70 -13.44
CA GLY A 103 6.44 -28.01 -12.84
C GLY A 103 5.95 -28.19 -11.40
N GLY A 104 5.12 -27.28 -10.88
CA GLY A 104 4.37 -27.50 -9.64
C GLY A 104 3.35 -28.63 -9.77
N GLU A 105 3.12 -29.36 -8.68
CA GLU A 105 2.09 -30.41 -8.58
C GLU A 105 0.66 -29.85 -8.69
#